data_AF-A0A9X7W2S7-F1
#
_entry.id   AF-A0A9X7W2S7-F1
#
_cell.length_a   1.000
_cell.length_b   1.000
_cell.length_c   1.000
_cell.angle_alpha   90.00
_cell.angle_beta   90.00
_cell.angle_gamma   90.00
#
_symmetry.space_group_name_H-M   'P 1'
#
loop_
_entity.id
_entity.type
_entity.pdbx_description
1 polymer ?
#
loop_
_entity_poly.entity_id
_entity_poly.type
_entity_poly.pdbx_seq_one_letter_code
_entity_poly.pdbx_strand_id
1 'polypeptide(L)'
;MTNEELRSALQFMMDQVHQTAVSKGWYEQPVAFTTHIALAHSELSEALEADRKNHGRDKVAEELADVLIRTLDMAAAHNLDLAGALVEKMEKNKSRSYRHGGLKY
;
A
#
# COMPACT_ATOMS: atom_id res chain seq x y z
N MET A 1 -3.27 20.52 2.91
CA MET A 1 -2.12 19.71 2.49
C MET A 1 -1.94 19.89 0.99
N THR A 2 -0.79 20.38 0.53
CA THR A 2 -0.41 20.47 -0.88
C THR A 2 -0.01 19.09 -1.43
N ASN A 3 0.13 18.97 -2.75
CA ASN A 3 0.62 17.73 -3.37
C ASN A 3 2.07 17.39 -2.96
N GLU A 4 2.88 18.42 -2.70
CA GLU A 4 4.24 18.26 -2.19
C GLU A 4 4.26 17.79 -0.74
N GLU A 5 3.39 18.35 0.11
CA GLU A 5 3.22 17.89 1.50
C GLU A 5 2.70 16.45 1.54
N LEU A 6 1.75 16.09 0.67
CA LEU A 6 1.25 14.72 0.55
C LEU A 6 2.34 13.74 0.11
N ARG A 7 3.11 14.10 -0.93
CA ARG A 7 4.24 13.29 -1.39
C ARG A 7 5.26 13.07 -0.28
N SER A 8 5.60 14.13 0.43
CA SER A 8 6.56 14.08 1.54
C SER A 8 6.07 13.19 2.69
N ALA A 9 4.78 13.28 3.03
CA ALA A 9 4.18 12.43 4.04
C ALA A 9 4.18 10.95 3.64
N LEU A 10 3.88 10.64 2.37
CA LEU A 10 3.94 9.27 1.85
C LEU A 10 5.36 8.71 1.84
N GLN A 11 6.34 9.51 1.40
CA GLN A 11 7.74 9.12 1.43
C GLN A 11 8.20 8.83 2.87
N PHE A 12 7.83 9.70 3.82
CA PHE A 12 8.13 9.48 5.23
C PHE A 12 7.55 8.16 5.74
N MET A 13 6.29 7.85 5.40
CA MET A 13 5.67 6.57 5.79
C MET A 13 6.38 5.37 5.17
N MET A 14 6.76 5.43 3.89
CA MET A 14 7.54 4.38 3.22
C MET A 14 8.86 4.13 3.94
N ASP A 15 9.58 5.21 4.28
CA ASP A 15 10.87 5.11 4.96
C ASP A 15 10.71 4.48 6.35
N GLN A 16 9.70 4.89 7.13
CA GLN A 16 9.45 4.34 8.46
C GLN A 16 9.07 2.84 8.43
N VAL A 17 8.20 2.46 7.52
CA VAL A 17 7.80 1.07 7.33
C VAL A 17 9.00 0.21 6.94
N HIS A 18 9.78 0.66 5.95
CA HIS A 18 10.93 -0.09 5.46
C HIS A 18 12.05 -0.18 6.49
N GLN A 19 12.37 0.92 7.19
CA GLN A 19 13.34 0.91 8.29
C GLN A 19 12.93 -0.06 9.40
N THR A 20 11.64 -0.12 9.73
CA THR A 20 11.11 -1.09 10.69
C THR A 20 11.35 -2.51 10.19
N ALA A 21 11.03 -2.81 8.93
CA ALA A 21 11.23 -4.13 8.36
C ALA A 21 12.72 -4.56 8.33
N VAL A 22 13.61 -3.65 7.94
CA VAL A 22 15.07 -3.84 8.00
C VAL A 22 15.53 -4.12 9.44
N SER A 23 15.08 -3.32 10.41
CA SER A 23 15.44 -3.49 11.83
C SER A 23 15.00 -4.83 12.43
N LYS A 24 14.02 -5.49 11.81
CA LYS A 24 13.51 -6.81 12.20
C LYS A 24 14.17 -7.96 11.45
N GLY A 25 15.15 -7.69 10.58
CA GLY A 25 15.90 -8.71 9.86
C GLY A 25 15.22 -9.24 8.59
N TRP A 26 14.13 -8.63 8.12
CA TRP A 26 13.42 -9.11 6.92
C TRP A 26 14.20 -8.96 5.61
N TYR A 27 15.29 -8.18 5.65
CA TYR A 27 16.15 -7.87 4.49
C TYR A 27 17.61 -8.28 4.71
N GLU A 28 17.88 -9.28 5.56
CA GLU A 28 19.22 -9.90 5.65
C GLU A 28 19.66 -10.55 4.33
N GLN A 29 18.69 -10.89 3.48
CA GLN A 29 18.88 -11.34 2.10
C GLN A 29 17.97 -10.53 1.16
N PRO A 30 18.33 -10.40 -0.13
CA PRO A 30 17.43 -9.78 -1.11
C PRO A 30 16.10 -10.54 -1.20
N VAL A 31 14.99 -9.80 -1.12
CA VAL A 31 13.64 -10.34 -1.31
C VAL A 31 13.19 -10.06 -2.74
N ALA A 32 12.65 -11.07 -3.43
CA ALA A 32 12.18 -10.92 -4.79
C ALA A 32 10.87 -10.10 -4.83
N PHE A 33 10.69 -9.31 -5.88
CA PHE A 33 9.46 -8.53 -6.10
C PHE A 33 8.20 -9.41 -6.09
N THR A 34 8.29 -10.61 -6.68
CA THR A 34 7.19 -11.59 -6.69
C THR A 34 6.79 -12.06 -5.29
N THR A 35 7.75 -12.16 -4.37
CA THR A 35 7.48 -12.50 -2.97
C THR A 35 6.70 -11.38 -2.29
N HIS A 36 7.09 -10.12 -2.48
CA HIS A 36 6.34 -8.98 -1.95
C HIS A 36 4.91 -8.90 -2.48
N ILE A 37 4.72 -9.17 -3.78
CA ILE A 37 3.37 -9.23 -4.38
C ILE A 37 2.52 -10.32 -3.70
N ALA A 38 3.08 -11.50 -3.46
CA ALA A 38 2.38 -12.57 -2.78
C ALA A 38 2.02 -12.22 -1.33
N LEU A 39 2.92 -11.56 -0.60
CA LEU A 39 2.67 -11.07 0.77
C LEU A 39 1.56 -10.01 0.80
N ALA A 40 1.55 -9.05 -0.12
CA ALA A 40 0.46 -8.08 -0.19
C ALA A 40 -0.90 -8.75 -0.51
N HIS A 41 -0.89 -9.82 -1.32
CA HIS A 41 -2.09 -10.59 -1.62
C HIS A 41 -2.61 -11.36 -0.40
N SER A 42 -1.72 -11.87 0.46
CA SER A 42 -2.15 -12.57 1.67
C SER A 42 -2.90 -11.62 2.61
N GLU A 43 -2.43 -10.40 2.83
CA GLU A 43 -3.13 -9.44 3.71
C GLU A 43 -4.52 -9.06 3.15
N LEU A 44 -4.67 -8.96 1.81
CA LEU A 44 -5.99 -8.79 1.19
C LEU A 44 -6.92 -9.99 1.44
N SER A 45 -6.36 -11.20 1.46
CA SER A 45 -7.11 -12.42 1.75
C SER A 45 -7.51 -12.50 3.22
N GLU A 46 -6.67 -12.01 4.13
CA GLU A 46 -6.96 -11.88 5.56
C GLU A 46 -8.09 -10.86 5.80
N ALA A 47 -8.07 -9.72 5.12
CA ALA A 47 -9.17 -8.74 5.17
C ALA A 47 -10.52 -9.35 4.72
N LEU A 48 -10.50 -10.12 3.61
CA LEU A 48 -11.67 -10.85 3.13
C LEU A 48 -12.14 -11.92 4.13
N GLU A 49 -11.20 -12.64 4.75
CA GLU A 49 -11.53 -13.64 5.75
C GLU A 49 -12.16 -13.02 7.00
N ALA A 50 -11.62 -11.91 7.49
CA ALA A 50 -12.13 -11.18 8.64
C ALA A 50 -13.58 -10.71 8.41
N ASP A 51 -13.89 -10.20 7.21
CA ASP A 51 -15.26 -9.83 6.83
C ASP A 51 -16.18 -11.06 6.78
N ARG A 52 -15.77 -12.10 6.04
CA ARG A 52 -16.56 -13.34 5.86
C ARG A 52 -16.88 -14.04 7.18
N LYS A 53 -15.95 -14.00 8.13
CA LYS A 53 -16.10 -14.62 9.46
C LYS A 53 -16.72 -13.70 10.51
N ASN A 54 -17.13 -12.47 10.14
CA ASN A 54 -17.69 -11.47 11.05
C ASN A 54 -16.77 -11.14 12.24
N HIS A 55 -15.45 -11.06 12.02
CA HIS A 55 -14.48 -10.66 13.06
C HIS A 55 -14.58 -9.17 13.44
N GLY A 56 -15.44 -8.40 12.77
CA GLY A 56 -15.70 -6.99 13.05
C GLY A 56 -14.89 -6.04 12.18
N ARG A 57 -15.37 -4.79 12.10
CA ARG A 57 -14.79 -3.77 11.22
C ARG A 57 -13.37 -3.37 11.60
N ASP A 58 -13.05 -3.41 12.89
CA ASP A 58 -11.71 -3.06 13.37
C ASP A 58 -10.67 -4.06 12.85
N LYS A 59 -11.00 -5.36 12.85
CA LYS A 59 -10.10 -6.38 12.28
C LYS A 59 -9.96 -6.23 10.77
N VAL A 60 -11.05 -5.97 10.05
CA VAL A 60 -10.96 -5.68 8.60
C VAL A 60 -10.07 -4.45 8.32
N ALA A 61 -10.17 -3.40 9.13
CA ALA A 61 -9.35 -2.20 8.98
C ALA A 61 -7.86 -2.46 9.29
N GLU A 62 -7.57 -3.30 10.28
CA GLU A 62 -6.22 -3.77 10.61
C GLU A 62 -5.58 -4.48 9.41
N GLU A 63 -6.27 -5.46 8.81
CA GLU A 63 -5.75 -6.17 7.64
C GLU A 63 -5.54 -5.27 6.42
N LEU A 64 -6.43 -4.28 6.20
CA LEU A 64 -6.24 -3.29 5.14
C LEU A 64 -5.06 -2.36 5.43
N ALA A 65 -4.75 -2.09 6.70
CA ALA A 65 -3.54 -1.37 7.07
C ALA A 65 -2.30 -2.20 6.74
N ASP A 66 -2.33 -3.51 6.99
CA ASP A 66 -1.23 -4.41 6.62
C ASP A 66 -1.01 -4.45 5.10
N VAL A 67 -2.06 -4.41 4.27
CA VAL A 67 -1.93 -4.23 2.81
C VAL A 67 -1.15 -2.97 2.45
N LEU A 68 -1.45 -1.84 3.12
CA LEU A 68 -0.73 -0.59 2.90
C LEU A 68 0.73 -0.72 3.34
N ILE A 69 1.00 -1.28 4.51
CA ILE A 69 2.36 -1.51 5.02
C ILE A 69 3.16 -2.37 4.03
N ARG A 70 2.62 -3.50 3.56
CA ARG A 70 3.28 -4.35 2.55
C ARG A 70 3.57 -3.61 1.26
N THR A 71 2.63 -2.77 0.81
CA THR A 71 2.78 -2.00 -0.43
C THR A 71 3.87 -0.93 -0.31
N LEU A 72 3.90 -0.21 0.82
CA LEU A 72 4.90 0.82 1.11
C LEU A 72 6.30 0.22 1.27
N ASP A 73 6.42 -0.88 2.02
CA ASP A 73 7.67 -1.61 2.21
C ASP A 73 8.22 -2.13 0.87
N MET A 74 7.36 -2.79 0.08
CA MET A 74 7.71 -3.28 -1.25
C MET A 74 8.19 -2.15 -2.16
N ALA A 75 7.50 -1.00 -2.17
CA ALA A 75 7.92 0.13 -2.98
C ALA A 75 9.29 0.68 -2.57
N ALA A 76 9.55 0.77 -1.26
CA ALA A 76 10.85 1.20 -0.73
C ALA A 76 11.95 0.19 -1.09
N ALA A 77 11.74 -1.10 -0.83
CA ALA A 77 12.70 -2.17 -1.11
C ALA A 77 13.10 -2.27 -2.59
N HIS A 78 12.20 -1.90 -3.49
CA HIS A 78 12.42 -1.91 -4.94
C HIS A 78 12.70 -0.52 -5.54
N ASN A 79 12.94 0.50 -4.72
CA ASN A 79 13.27 1.87 -5.14
C ASN A 79 12.22 2.47 -6.11
N LEU A 80 10.93 2.25 -5.84
CA LEU A 80 9.82 2.77 -6.64
C LEU A 80 9.36 4.14 -6.10
N ASP A 81 9.15 5.12 -6.99
CA ASP A 81 8.53 6.41 -6.65
C ASP A 81 7.00 6.29 -6.51
N LEU A 82 6.57 5.52 -5.49
CA LEU A 82 5.15 5.29 -5.21
C LEU A 82 4.45 6.59 -4.79
N ALA A 83 5.12 7.45 -4.01
CA ALA A 83 4.56 8.72 -3.57
C ALA A 83 4.24 9.65 -4.74
N GLY A 84 5.18 9.81 -5.69
CA GLY A 84 4.95 10.56 -6.93
C GLY A 84 3.82 9.96 -7.76
N ALA A 85 3.88 8.64 -8.01
CA ALA A 85 2.86 7.94 -8.79
C ALA A 85 1.45 8.08 -8.20
N LEU A 86 1.30 8.04 -6.87
CA LEU A 86 0.02 8.19 -6.20
C LEU A 86 -0.54 9.61 -6.37
N VAL A 87 0.28 10.64 -6.12
CA VAL A 87 -0.13 12.05 -6.28
C VAL A 87 -0.58 12.33 -7.71
N GLU A 88 0.21 11.93 -8.71
CA GLU A 88 -0.14 12.08 -10.13
C GLU A 88 -1.45 11.36 -10.47
N LYS A 89 -1.63 10.13 -9.96
CA LYS A 89 -2.83 9.35 -10.20
C LYS A 89 -4.06 10.00 -9.57
N MET A 90 -3.94 10.54 -8.36
CA MET A 90 -5.02 11.24 -7.67
C MET A 90 -5.45 12.49 -8.44
N GLU A 91 -4.50 13.30 -8.93
CA GLU A 91 -4.82 14.47 -9.77
C GLU A 91 -5.50 14.08 -11.08
N LYS A 92 -4.97 13.06 -11.77
CA LYS A 92 -5.60 12.52 -12.99
C LYS A 92 -7.00 11.97 -12.72
N ASN A 93 -7.25 11.39 -11.56
CA ASN A 93 -8.59 10.87 -11.22
C ASN A 93 -9.58 12.00 -10.91
N LYS A 94 -9.14 13.10 -10.28
CA LYS A 94 -9.98 14.30 -10.08
C LYS A 94 -10.41 14.92 -11.40
N SER A 95 -9.56 14.88 -12.42
CA SER A 95 -9.87 15.45 -13.74
C SER A 95 -10.72 14.53 -14.64
N ARG A 96 -11.04 13.30 -14.21
CA ARG A 96 -11.86 12.37 -15.01
C ARG A 96 -13.34 12.75 -14.93
N SER A 97 -14.02 12.62 -16.07
CA SER A 97 -15.48 12.67 -16.09
C SER A 97 -16.09 11.54 -15.26
N TYR A 98 -17.31 11.76 -14.78
CA TYR A 98 -18.05 10.76 -14.02
C TYR A 98 -18.11 9.43 -14.80
N ARG A 99 -17.59 8.36 -14.19
CA ARG A 99 -17.48 7.01 -14.80
C ARG A 99 -16.73 6.96 -16.13
N HIS A 100 -15.61 7.68 -16.25
CA HIS A 100 -14.70 7.53 -17.38
C HIS A 100 -14.29 6.05 -17.58
N GLY A 101 -14.82 5.40 -18.62
CA GLY A 101 -14.59 3.99 -18.96
C GLY A 101 -15.76 3.04 -18.72
N GLY A 102 -16.89 3.50 -18.16
CA GLY A 102 -18.14 2.73 -18.10
C GLY A 102 -18.16 1.48 -17.22
N LEU A 103 -17.06 1.17 -16.52
CA LEU A 103 -16.96 -0.01 -15.67
C LEU A 103 -17.76 0.18 -14.37
N LYS A 104 -18.65 -0.77 -14.07
CA LYS A 104 -19.35 -0.92 -12.80
C LYS A 104 -18.63 -1.99 -11.99
N TYR A 105 -17.98 -1.60 -10.91
CA TYR A 105 -17.58 -2.47 -9.83
C TYR A 105 -18.21 -1.89 -8.56
#